data_AF-B9TIS2-F1
#
_entry.id   AF-B9TIS2-F1
#
_cell.length_a   1.000
_cell.length_b   1.000
_cell.length_c   1.000
_cell.angle_alpha   90.00
_cell.angle_beta   90.00
_cell.angle_gamma   90.00
#
_symmetry.space_group_name_H-M   'P 1'
#
loop_
_entity.id
_entity.type
_entity.pdbx_description
1 polymer ?
#
loop_
_entity_poly.entity_id
_entity_poly.type
_entity_poly.pdbx_seq_one_letter_code
_entity_poly.pdbx_strand_id
1 'polypeptide(L)'
;MAQANVKSAQANVVATQAQLAQAQSDLRRQDELSASGMTTKQAAEQARTAVNAYTAQVEARRREADAAMAQAAQAQVNFDYTIVKAPFAGVITAKAAQVGEIVSPLSAGGGFTRTGVGTIVDMDSLEIDVDVNEAYIGQVKGDMPAEAVLDAYPDWRIPAH
;
A
#
# COMPACT_ATOMS: atom_id res chain seq x y z
N MET A 1 16.93 5.14 6.62
CA MET A 1 17.79 4.95 5.42
C MET A 1 17.02 5.13 4.11
N ALA A 2 15.87 4.47 3.91
CA ALA A 2 15.09 4.59 2.66
C ALA A 2 14.71 6.05 2.29
N GLN A 3 14.24 6.85 3.25
CA GLN A 3 13.93 8.28 3.01
C GLN A 3 15.16 9.12 2.63
N ALA A 4 16.36 8.78 3.13
CA ALA A 4 17.59 9.48 2.77
C ALA A 4 17.97 9.19 1.31
N ASN A 5 17.78 7.95 0.85
CA ASN A 5 18.02 7.56 -0.54
C ASN A 5 17.06 8.28 -1.50
N VAL A 6 15.77 8.42 -1.14
CA VAL A 6 14.80 9.19 -1.93
C VAL A 6 15.23 10.65 -2.06
N LYS A 7 15.62 11.29 -0.94
CA LYS A 7 16.11 12.68 -0.97
C LYS A 7 17.37 12.85 -1.83
N SER A 8 18.30 11.91 -1.74
CA SER A 8 19.51 11.91 -2.57
C SER A 8 19.18 11.76 -4.07
N ALA A 9 18.30 10.83 -4.43
CA ALA A 9 17.87 10.62 -5.82
C ALA A 9 17.12 11.85 -6.37
N GLN A 10 16.24 12.48 -5.58
CA GLN A 10 15.57 13.73 -5.95
C GLN A 10 16.56 14.89 -6.13
N ALA A 11 17.56 15.01 -5.25
CA ALA A 11 18.61 16.02 -5.40
C ALA A 11 19.39 15.83 -6.71
N ASN A 12 19.69 14.59 -7.09
CA ASN A 12 20.33 14.29 -8.38
C ASN A 12 19.46 14.67 -9.58
N VAL A 13 18.15 14.45 -9.51
CA VAL A 13 17.21 14.92 -10.56
C VAL A 13 17.28 16.44 -10.72
N VAL A 14 17.28 17.18 -9.61
CA VAL A 14 17.37 18.65 -9.62
C VAL A 14 18.71 19.11 -10.20
N ALA A 15 19.82 18.47 -9.82
CA ALA A 15 21.14 18.78 -10.36
C ALA A 15 21.21 18.57 -11.89
N THR A 16 20.68 17.45 -12.41
CA THR A 16 20.65 17.18 -13.85
C THR A 16 19.66 18.11 -14.59
N GLN A 17 18.56 18.52 -13.95
CA GLN A 17 17.66 19.52 -14.53
C GLN A 17 18.34 20.89 -14.68
N ALA A 18 19.18 21.29 -13.73
CA ALA A 18 19.97 22.51 -13.86
C ALA A 18 20.96 22.43 -15.04
N GLN A 19 21.60 21.27 -15.24
CA GLN A 19 22.46 21.03 -16.41
C GLN A 19 21.68 21.09 -17.73
N LEU A 20 20.46 20.54 -17.77
CA LEU A 20 19.57 20.65 -18.93
C LEU A 20 19.20 22.11 -19.22
N ALA A 21 18.86 22.89 -18.19
CA ALA A 21 18.51 24.31 -18.34
C ALA A 21 19.70 25.14 -18.88
N GLN A 22 20.92 24.81 -18.43
CA GLN A 22 22.14 25.40 -18.98
C GLN A 22 22.32 25.04 -20.46
N ALA A 23 22.24 23.75 -20.82
CA ALA A 23 22.36 23.29 -22.19
C ALA A 23 21.29 23.90 -23.13
N GLN A 24 20.07 24.09 -22.65
CA GLN A 24 19.01 24.76 -23.39
C GLN A 24 19.31 26.25 -23.62
N SER A 25 19.92 26.92 -22.64
CA SER A 25 20.35 28.32 -22.79
C SER A 25 21.48 28.44 -23.81
N ASP A 26 22.42 27.50 -23.80
CA ASP A 26 23.51 27.45 -24.75
C ASP A 26 23.02 27.13 -26.18
N LEU A 27 22.03 26.24 -26.32
CA LEU A 27 21.37 26.00 -27.60
C LEU A 27 20.67 27.25 -28.12
N ARG A 28 19.92 27.97 -27.29
CA ARG A 28 19.27 29.24 -27.71
C ARG A 28 20.29 30.24 -28.23
N ARG A 29 21.41 30.41 -27.52
CA ARG A 29 22.49 31.29 -27.94
C ARG A 29 23.12 30.86 -29.27
N GLN A 30 23.32 29.56 -29.47
CA GLN A 30 23.86 29.05 -30.73
C GLN A 30 22.87 29.17 -31.90
N ASP A 31 21.58 28.98 -31.65
CA ASP A 31 20.54 29.18 -32.67
C ASP A 31 20.49 30.65 -33.12
N GLU A 32 20.62 31.62 -32.19
CA GLU A 32 20.73 33.05 -32.50
C GLU A 32 21.99 33.39 -33.32
N LEU A 33 23.16 32.85 -32.94
CA LEU A 33 24.41 33.04 -33.67
C LEU A 33 24.41 32.36 -35.05
N SER A 34 23.65 31.27 -35.21
CA SER A 34 23.45 30.59 -36.50
C SER A 34 22.59 31.43 -37.43
N ALA A 35 21.53 32.06 -36.90
CA ALA A 35 20.70 32.99 -37.65
C ALA A 35 21.47 34.23 -38.12
N SER A 36 22.45 34.71 -37.34
CA SER A 36 23.33 35.82 -37.73
C SER A 36 24.54 35.42 -38.59
N GLY A 37 24.69 34.14 -38.93
CA GLY A 37 25.81 33.62 -39.72
C GLY A 37 27.16 33.58 -38.99
N MET A 38 27.15 33.72 -37.66
CA MET A 38 28.35 33.80 -36.80
C MET A 38 28.79 32.46 -36.21
N THR A 39 28.11 31.35 -36.52
CA THR A 39 28.46 30.00 -36.05
C THR A 39 28.35 28.95 -37.16
N THR A 40 28.89 27.76 -36.90
CA THR A 40 28.82 26.63 -37.83
C THR A 40 27.60 25.76 -37.55
N LYS A 41 27.06 25.10 -38.59
CA LYS A 41 25.96 24.11 -38.41
C LYS A 41 26.34 23.01 -37.40
N GLN A 42 27.60 22.59 -37.41
CA GLN A 42 28.14 21.59 -36.49
C GLN A 42 28.00 22.04 -35.02
N ALA A 43 28.29 23.31 -34.70
CA ALA A 43 28.16 23.82 -33.34
C ALA A 43 26.71 23.84 -32.85
N ALA A 44 25.75 24.21 -33.71
CA ALA A 44 24.32 24.19 -33.39
C ALA A 44 23.80 22.75 -33.20
N GLU A 45 24.18 21.82 -34.07
CA GLU A 45 23.83 20.40 -33.92
C GLU A 45 24.42 19.78 -32.64
N GLN A 46 25.64 20.16 -32.27
CA GLN A 46 26.28 19.70 -31.04
C GLN A 46 25.54 20.20 -29.79
N ALA A 47 25.11 21.47 -29.78
CA ALA A 47 24.29 22.03 -28.70
C ALA A 47 22.92 21.32 -28.60
N ARG A 48 22.29 21.02 -29.75
CA ARG A 48 21.01 20.30 -29.79
C ARG A 48 21.14 18.86 -29.30
N THR A 49 22.22 18.18 -29.68
CA THR A 49 22.55 16.84 -29.19
C THR A 49 22.77 16.85 -27.67
N ALA A 50 23.44 17.88 -27.13
CA ALA A 50 23.63 18.03 -25.69
C ALA A 50 22.30 18.18 -24.94
N VAL A 51 21.37 19.01 -25.44
CA VAL A 51 20.01 19.12 -24.85
C VAL A 51 19.28 17.80 -24.86
N ASN A 52 19.33 17.05 -25.97
CA ASN A 52 18.70 15.74 -26.06
C ASN A 52 19.31 14.73 -25.07
N ALA A 53 20.64 14.72 -24.94
CA ALA A 53 21.36 13.86 -23.99
C ALA A 53 20.99 14.19 -22.54
N TYR A 54 20.98 15.47 -22.15
CA TYR A 54 20.58 15.87 -20.81
C TYR A 54 19.09 15.62 -20.54
N THR A 55 18.23 15.72 -21.55
CA THR A 55 16.80 15.40 -21.41
C THR A 55 16.61 13.93 -21.08
N ALA A 56 17.25 13.04 -21.85
CA ALA A 56 17.25 11.61 -21.57
C ALA A 56 17.86 11.28 -20.19
N GLN A 57 18.89 12.03 -19.78
CA GLN A 57 19.50 11.85 -18.46
C GLN A 57 18.56 12.29 -17.32
N VAL A 58 17.82 13.39 -17.46
CA VAL A 58 16.80 13.80 -16.49
C VAL A 58 15.72 12.73 -16.36
N GLU A 59 15.25 12.17 -17.48
CA GLU A 59 14.27 11.09 -17.46
C GLU A 59 14.81 9.84 -16.74
N ALA A 60 16.04 9.43 -17.02
CA ALA A 60 16.68 8.33 -16.33
C ALA A 60 16.77 8.58 -14.81
N ARG A 61 17.22 9.77 -14.38
CA ARG A 61 17.27 10.13 -12.95
C ARG A 61 15.89 10.18 -12.31
N ARG A 62 14.85 10.62 -13.02
CA ARG A 62 13.47 10.58 -12.52
C ARG A 62 13.03 9.14 -12.27
N ARG A 63 13.29 8.22 -13.20
CA ARG A 63 12.98 6.79 -13.01
C ARG A 63 13.73 6.19 -11.81
N GLU A 64 14.98 6.57 -11.59
CA GLU A 64 15.73 6.15 -10.40
C GLU A 64 15.10 6.68 -9.10
N ALA A 65 14.66 7.94 -9.09
CA ALA A 65 13.95 8.52 -7.96
C ALA A 65 12.60 7.80 -7.69
N ASP A 66 11.85 7.48 -8.74
CA ASP A 66 10.60 6.72 -8.65
C ASP A 66 10.84 5.32 -8.05
N ALA A 67 11.89 4.63 -8.48
CA ALA A 67 12.28 3.34 -7.93
C ALA A 67 12.65 3.44 -6.44
N ALA A 68 13.40 4.48 -6.05
CA ALA A 68 13.73 4.72 -4.64
C ALA A 68 12.48 5.03 -3.79
N MET A 69 11.51 5.76 -4.34
CA MET A 69 10.23 6.03 -3.67
C MET A 69 9.43 4.75 -3.48
N ALA A 70 9.34 3.89 -4.50
CA ALA A 70 8.67 2.59 -4.40
C ALA A 70 9.32 1.70 -3.32
N GLN A 71 10.65 1.67 -3.26
CA GLN A 71 11.37 0.94 -2.19
C GLN A 71 11.07 1.50 -0.81
N ALA A 72 10.99 2.83 -0.66
CA ALA A 72 10.61 3.45 0.61
C ALA A 72 9.16 3.13 1.01
N ALA A 73 8.23 3.11 0.05
CA ALA A 73 6.84 2.71 0.29
C ALA A 73 6.75 1.25 0.74
N GLN A 74 7.49 0.34 0.11
CA GLN A 74 7.54 -1.07 0.55
C GLN A 74 8.10 -1.22 1.97
N ALA A 75 9.14 -0.47 2.30
CA ALA A 75 9.70 -0.46 3.66
C ALA A 75 8.69 0.08 4.69
N GLN A 76 7.89 1.09 4.31
CA GLN A 76 6.82 1.61 5.15
C GLN A 76 5.71 0.59 5.36
N VAL A 77 5.27 -0.11 4.31
CA VAL A 77 4.28 -1.19 4.41
C VAL A 77 4.78 -2.30 5.34
N ASN A 78 6.06 -2.70 5.21
CA ASN A 78 6.65 -3.70 6.09
C ASN A 78 6.70 -3.23 7.55
N PHE A 79 6.93 -1.93 7.79
CA PHE A 79 6.85 -1.34 9.12
C PHE A 79 5.41 -1.33 9.64
N ASP A 80 4.43 -1.00 8.80
CA ASP A 80 3.02 -1.00 9.18
C ASP A 80 2.54 -2.41 9.53
N TYR A 81 3.07 -3.46 8.87
CA TYR A 81 2.82 -4.86 9.26
C TYR A 81 3.38 -5.23 10.65
N THR A 82 4.29 -4.45 11.22
CA THR A 82 4.73 -4.66 12.61
C THR A 82 3.69 -4.21 13.64
N ILE A 83 2.72 -3.39 13.21
CA ILE A 83 1.63 -2.90 14.06
C ILE A 83 0.35 -3.64 13.66
N VAL A 84 -0.06 -4.58 14.50
CA VAL A 84 -1.32 -5.31 14.31
C VAL A 84 -2.48 -4.41 14.72
N LYS A 85 -3.33 -4.05 13.77
CA LYS A 85 -4.56 -3.26 13.99
C LYS A 85 -5.80 -4.13 13.81
N ALA A 86 -6.86 -3.83 14.54
CA ALA A 86 -8.15 -4.47 14.35
C ALA A 86 -8.74 -4.06 12.98
N PRO A 87 -9.25 -5.01 12.17
CA PRO A 87 -9.84 -4.70 10.87
C PRO A 87 -11.21 -4.00 10.98
N PHE A 88 -11.92 -4.20 12.09
CA PHE A 88 -13.22 -3.59 12.38
C PHE A 88 -13.41 -3.40 13.90
N ALA A 89 -14.43 -2.64 14.29
CA ALA A 89 -14.81 -2.48 15.70
C ALA A 89 -15.59 -3.72 16.17
N GLY A 90 -15.20 -4.29 17.31
CA GLY A 90 -15.82 -5.51 17.82
C GLY A 90 -15.23 -5.92 19.16
N VAL A 91 -15.57 -7.11 19.61
CA VAL A 91 -15.12 -7.66 20.89
C VAL A 91 -14.08 -8.75 20.65
N ILE A 92 -12.96 -8.70 21.39
CA ILE A 92 -11.94 -9.74 21.34
C ILE A 92 -12.45 -10.96 22.13
N THR A 93 -12.75 -12.05 21.43
CA THR A 93 -13.25 -13.30 22.05
C THR A 93 -12.13 -14.26 22.42
N ALA A 94 -11.03 -14.23 21.68
CA ALA A 94 -9.86 -15.06 21.97
C ALA A 94 -8.57 -14.28 21.78
N LYS A 95 -7.66 -14.36 22.75
CA LYS A 95 -6.29 -13.87 22.61
C LYS A 95 -5.37 -15.07 22.35
N ALA A 96 -4.94 -15.24 21.10
CA ALA A 96 -4.16 -16.38 20.69
C ALA A 96 -2.66 -16.19 20.95
N ALA A 97 -2.10 -14.98 20.85
CA ALA A 97 -0.68 -14.74 21.08
C ALA A 97 -0.42 -13.98 22.39
N GLN A 98 0.68 -14.32 23.06
CA GLN A 98 1.18 -13.60 24.23
C GLN A 98 2.42 -12.77 23.92
N VAL A 99 2.67 -11.76 24.74
CA VAL A 99 3.88 -10.94 24.63
C VAL A 99 5.10 -11.85 24.86
N GLY A 100 5.99 -11.91 23.87
CA GLY A 100 7.18 -12.77 23.90
C GLY A 100 7.07 -14.06 23.08
N GLU A 101 5.87 -14.42 22.60
CA GLU A 101 5.71 -15.54 21.65
C GLU A 101 6.03 -15.12 20.21
N ILE A 102 6.52 -16.06 19.41
CA ILE A 102 6.78 -15.85 17.98
C ILE A 102 5.50 -16.14 17.20
N VAL A 103 4.98 -15.14 16.50
CA VAL A 103 3.85 -15.30 15.59
C VAL A 103 4.39 -15.45 14.17
N SER A 104 4.02 -16.54 13.50
CA SER A 104 4.42 -16.81 12.13
C SER A 104 3.20 -17.17 11.29
N PRO A 105 2.82 -16.35 10.29
CA PRO A 105 1.69 -16.66 9.43
C PRO A 105 1.95 -17.87 8.51
N LEU A 106 3.22 -18.27 8.33
CA LEU A 106 3.64 -19.36 7.46
C LEU A 106 3.88 -20.69 8.19
N SER A 107 3.94 -20.69 9.53
CA SER A 107 4.29 -21.88 10.32
C SER A 107 3.15 -22.30 11.22
N ALA A 108 2.19 -23.00 10.62
CA ALA A 108 1.18 -23.78 11.32
C ALA A 108 1.76 -25.17 11.68
N GLY A 109 2.66 -25.27 12.67
CA GLY A 109 3.23 -26.60 12.95
C GLY A 109 4.31 -26.78 14.00
N GLY A 110 4.60 -25.80 14.86
CA GLY A 110 5.52 -26.00 15.98
C GLY A 110 4.89 -25.49 17.28
N GLY A 111 5.07 -26.22 18.39
CA GLY A 111 4.40 -25.97 19.68
C GLY A 111 4.59 -24.58 20.33
N PHE A 112 5.27 -23.65 19.66
CA PHE A 112 5.51 -22.28 20.10
C PHE A 112 5.19 -21.20 19.05
N THR A 113 4.76 -21.57 17.83
CA THR A 113 4.39 -20.60 16.78
C THR A 113 2.87 -20.54 16.61
N ARG A 114 2.28 -19.40 17.00
CA ARG A 114 0.86 -19.10 16.77
C ARG A 114 0.71 -18.52 15.37
N THR A 115 -0.34 -18.91 14.65
CA THR A 115 -0.66 -18.39 13.30
C THR A 115 -1.49 -17.10 13.35
N GLY A 116 -2.12 -16.79 14.49
CA GLY A 116 -2.95 -15.62 14.69
C GLY A 116 -2.72 -14.94 16.04
N VAL A 117 -3.02 -13.65 16.12
CA VAL A 117 -2.86 -12.83 17.34
C VAL A 117 -4.09 -12.92 18.25
N GLY A 118 -5.28 -12.95 17.66
CA GLY A 118 -6.55 -13.09 18.36
C GLY A 118 -7.73 -13.10 17.41
N THR A 119 -8.89 -13.40 17.97
CA THR A 119 -10.18 -13.40 17.25
C THR A 119 -10.98 -12.19 17.72
N ILE A 120 -11.46 -11.40 16.75
CA ILE A 120 -12.39 -10.30 16.98
C ILE A 120 -13.73 -10.65 16.34
N VAL A 121 -14.81 -10.40 17.07
CA VAL A 121 -16.18 -10.69 16.65
C VAL A 121 -16.97 -9.40 16.62
N ASP A 122 -17.71 -9.20 15.54
CA ASP A 122 -18.68 -8.13 15.40
C ASP A 122 -19.96 -8.54 16.13
N MET A 123 -20.42 -7.70 17.06
CA MET A 123 -21.62 -7.95 17.86
C MET A 123 -22.86 -7.28 17.26
N ASP A 124 -22.73 -6.51 16.18
CA ASP A 124 -23.88 -5.88 15.52
C ASP A 124 -24.54 -6.81 14.48
N SER A 125 -23.81 -7.81 13.98
CA SER A 125 -24.27 -8.78 12.98
C SER A 125 -24.18 -10.21 13.51
N LEU A 126 -25.09 -10.57 14.42
CA LEU A 126 -25.19 -11.92 14.97
C LEU A 126 -26.12 -12.80 14.14
N GLU A 127 -25.69 -14.02 13.87
CA GLU A 127 -26.49 -15.07 13.24
C GLU A 127 -26.73 -16.19 14.27
N ILE A 128 -27.92 -16.78 14.24
CA ILE A 128 -28.29 -17.90 15.10
C ILE A 128 -28.54 -19.10 14.21
N ASP A 129 -27.68 -20.09 14.32
CA ASP A 129 -27.86 -21.38 13.66
C ASP A 129 -28.73 -22.29 14.54
N VAL A 130 -29.76 -22.89 13.95
CA VAL A 130 -30.72 -23.74 14.66
C VAL A 130 -30.90 -25.04 13.89
N ASP A 131 -30.57 -26.15 14.55
CA ASP A 131 -30.81 -27.48 14.01
C ASP A 131 -32.31 -27.82 14.07
N VAL A 132 -32.95 -27.91 12.90
CA VAL A 132 -34.34 -28.36 12.76
C VAL A 132 -34.38 -29.84 12.43
N ASN A 133 -35.18 -30.60 13.17
CA ASN A 133 -35.39 -32.03 12.87
C ASN A 133 -36.03 -32.20 11.48
N GLU A 134 -35.53 -33.15 10.69
CA GLU A 134 -35.96 -33.44 9.32
C GLU A 134 -37.48 -33.65 9.18
N ALA A 135 -38.16 -34.15 10.22
CA ALA A 135 -39.62 -34.27 10.23
C ALA A 135 -40.37 -32.92 10.08
N TYR A 136 -39.71 -31.81 10.43
CA TYR A 136 -40.29 -30.47 10.43
C TYR A 136 -39.65 -29.52 9.39
N ILE A 137 -38.61 -29.95 8.67
CA ILE A 137 -37.93 -29.09 7.69
C ILE A 137 -38.86 -28.61 6.56
N GLY A 138 -39.84 -29.44 6.18
CA GLY A 138 -40.85 -29.10 5.17
C GLY A 138 -41.83 -27.99 5.58
N GLN A 139 -41.83 -27.60 6.86
CA GLN A 139 -42.63 -26.50 7.39
C GLN A 139 -41.83 -25.19 7.46
N VAL A 140 -40.50 -25.24 7.33
CA VAL A 140 -39.60 -24.07 7.37
C VAL A 140 -39.55 -23.38 5.99
N LYS A 141 -39.58 -22.05 5.99
CA LYS A 141 -39.62 -21.16 4.82
C LYS A 141 -38.79 -19.93 5.17
N GLY A 142 -38.18 -19.30 4.16
CA GLY A 142 -37.45 -18.05 4.35
C GLY A 142 -38.38 -16.93 4.85
N ASP A 143 -37.81 -15.99 5.62
CA ASP A 143 -38.48 -14.84 6.25
C ASP A 143 -39.60 -15.21 7.23
N MET A 144 -39.56 -16.40 7.84
CA MET A 144 -40.54 -16.75 8.85
C MET A 144 -40.20 -16.10 10.19
N PRO A 145 -41.16 -15.41 10.83
CA PRO A 145 -40.89 -14.74 12.09
C PRO A 145 -40.49 -15.77 13.15
N ALA A 146 -39.33 -15.54 13.77
CA ALA A 146 -38.79 -16.34 14.85
C ALA A 146 -38.48 -15.46 16.06
N GLU A 147 -38.54 -16.03 17.25
CA GLU A 147 -38.14 -15.37 18.49
C GLU A 147 -37.03 -16.20 19.12
N ALA A 148 -35.85 -15.60 19.27
CA ALA A 148 -34.72 -16.23 19.92
C ALA A 148 -34.55 -15.68 21.34
N VAL A 149 -34.29 -16.56 22.30
CA VAL A 149 -33.97 -16.21 23.68
C VAL A 149 -32.66 -16.90 24.03
N LEU A 150 -31.69 -16.13 24.52
CA LEU A 150 -30.39 -16.63 24.94
C LEU A 150 -30.47 -17.12 26.37
N ASP A 151 -29.94 -18.31 26.68
CA ASP A 151 -29.91 -18.84 28.05
C ASP A 151 -29.17 -17.91 29.03
N ALA A 152 -28.16 -17.19 28.54
CA ALA A 152 -27.40 -16.22 29.32
C ALA A 152 -28.22 -14.95 29.66
N TYR A 153 -29.27 -14.65 28.90
CA TYR A 153 -30.13 -13.48 29.08
C TYR A 153 -31.61 -13.85 28.90
N PRO A 154 -32.24 -14.49 29.91
CA PRO A 154 -33.61 -15.01 29.81
C PRO A 154 -34.67 -13.93 29.54
N ASP A 155 -34.41 -12.69 29.96
CA ASP A 155 -35.31 -11.55 29.79
C ASP A 155 -35.15 -10.86 28.42
N TRP A 156 -34.14 -11.24 27.64
CA TRP A 156 -33.87 -10.64 26.33
C TRP A 156 -34.45 -11.50 25.21
N ARG A 157 -35.57 -11.02 24.66
CA ARG A 157 -36.24 -11.59 23.49
C ARG A 157 -35.78 -10.88 22.23
N ILE A 158 -35.11 -11.61 21.34
CA ILE A 158 -34.54 -11.08 20.10
C ILE A 158 -35.47 -11.49 18.95
N PRO A 159 -36.13 -10.54 18.28
CA PRO A 159 -36.90 -10.85 17.08
C PRO A 159 -35.95 -11.22 15.92
N ALA A 160 -36.24 -12.34 15.26
CA ALA A 160 -35.50 -12.87 14.12
C ALA A 160 -36.47 -13.20 12.96
N HIS A 161 -35.94 -13.38 11.75
CA HIS A 161 -36.69 -13.71 10.53
C HIS A 161 -35.93 -14.71 9.67
#